data_AF-A0A271MAP9-F1
#
_entry.id   AF-A0A271MAP9-F1
#
_cell.length_a   1.000
_cell.length_b   1.000
_cell.length_c   1.000
_cell.angle_alpha   90.00
_cell.angle_beta   90.00
_cell.angle_gamma   90.00
#
_symmetry.space_group_name_H-M   'P 1'
#
loop_
_entity.id
_entity.type
_entity.pdbx_description
1 polymer ?
#
loop_
_entity_poly.entity_id
_entity_poly.type
_entity_poly.pdbx_seq_one_letter_code
_entity_poly.pdbx_strand_id
1 'polypeptide(L)'
;MKEIEWKMQGKIKRLTNRTFKFDERVKEGWFSAVYFLKTRELANKYHKDNAVTMQFFQKSEAVLCGTDEVIALIHEFSDHPETLEIHSLKDGDKIRPFETVLTITGPYQEFGYLEGMIDGILARRTSVATSVYNVKKAAELSGKQKPVIFMGDRDDHFMQQAGDGYAAYIGGSTAQATHAMNEWWGKEGMGTMPHALIQLFNGDIVAATRAYEETFPDDELIALVDYNNDVITDSLKVAREFGAKLKGVRVDTSRTLIDQYFLRNQEMLGTFDPRGVNAELIFALRRALDEEGFHHVKIVVSGGFNESRIMEFEKQGAPVDMYGVGSSLLKIHIGFTGDLVMLNGEAQAKAGRRYRPNPRLEKVEF
;
A
#
# COMPACT_ATOMS: atom_id res chain seq x y z
N MET A 1 -22.74 -1.42 -4.71
CA MET A 1 -21.94 -2.64 -4.52
C MET A 1 -20.76 -2.53 -5.48
N LYS A 2 -19.52 -2.56 -4.97
CA LYS A 2 -18.29 -2.43 -5.77
C LYS A 2 -17.91 -3.79 -6.38
N GLU A 3 -17.17 -3.80 -7.49
CA GLU A 3 -16.77 -5.07 -8.15
C GLU A 3 -15.97 -6.01 -7.23
N ILE A 4 -15.16 -5.46 -6.33
CA ILE A 4 -14.41 -6.26 -5.36
C ILE A 4 -15.32 -7.13 -4.49
N GLU A 5 -16.54 -6.69 -4.18
CA GLU A 5 -17.49 -7.44 -3.35
C GLU A 5 -18.01 -8.64 -4.14
N TRP A 6 -18.23 -8.47 -5.45
CA TRP A 6 -18.57 -9.57 -6.36
C TRP A 6 -17.40 -10.54 -6.53
N LYS A 7 -16.17 -10.03 -6.61
CA LYS A 7 -14.96 -10.85 -6.70
C LYS A 7 -14.78 -11.70 -5.44
N MET A 8 -14.94 -11.10 -4.26
CA MET A 8 -14.90 -11.80 -2.97
C MET A 8 -16.02 -12.84 -2.81
N GLN A 9 -17.18 -12.61 -3.43
CA GLN A 9 -18.29 -13.57 -3.49
C GLN A 9 -18.12 -14.65 -4.58
N GLY A 10 -17.03 -14.60 -5.36
CA GLY A 10 -16.77 -15.52 -6.47
C GLY A 10 -17.67 -15.32 -7.70
N LYS A 11 -18.42 -14.21 -7.76
CA LYS A 11 -19.33 -13.88 -8.88
C LYS A 11 -18.59 -13.41 -10.12
N ILE A 12 -17.43 -12.77 -9.93
CA ILE A 12 -16.50 -12.41 -11.00
C ILE A 12 -15.10 -12.89 -10.62
N LYS A 13 -14.26 -13.22 -11.61
CA LYS A 13 -12.89 -13.67 -11.35
C LYS A 13 -11.90 -12.52 -11.14
N ARG A 14 -12.14 -11.39 -11.81
CA ARG A 14 -11.24 -10.23 -11.88
C ARG A 14 -12.03 -8.93 -11.85
N LEU A 15 -11.42 -7.85 -11.38
CA LEU A 15 -11.94 -6.50 -11.51
C LEU A 15 -11.84 -6.04 -12.98
N THR A 16 -12.70 -5.10 -13.39
CA THR A 16 -12.76 -4.64 -14.79
C THR A 16 -12.55 -3.13 -14.88
N ASN A 17 -12.64 -2.59 -16.10
CA ASN A 17 -12.64 -1.14 -16.39
C ASN A 17 -13.78 -0.37 -15.69
N ARG A 18 -14.77 -1.05 -15.07
CA ARG A 18 -15.73 -0.39 -14.16
C ARG A 18 -15.06 0.10 -12.87
N THR A 19 -13.99 -0.56 -12.45
CA THR A 19 -13.17 -0.16 -11.29
C THR A 19 -12.05 0.78 -11.69
N PHE A 20 -11.33 0.44 -12.77
CA PHE A 20 -10.14 1.18 -13.19
C PHE A 20 -10.51 2.34 -14.12
N LYS A 21 -10.02 3.54 -13.79
CA LYS A 21 -10.25 4.75 -14.59
C LYS A 21 -9.01 5.07 -15.40
N PHE A 22 -9.05 4.74 -16.68
CA PHE A 22 -7.94 5.02 -17.60
C PHE A 22 -8.14 6.35 -18.34
N ASP A 23 -7.04 6.93 -18.80
CA ASP A 23 -7.05 8.10 -19.67
C ASP A 23 -7.22 7.63 -21.13
N GLU A 24 -8.22 8.15 -21.83
CA GLU A 24 -8.54 7.76 -23.22
C GLU A 24 -7.36 7.93 -24.19
N ARG A 25 -6.42 8.84 -23.89
CA ARG A 25 -5.21 9.05 -24.70
C ARG A 25 -4.28 7.84 -24.72
N VAL A 26 -4.50 6.85 -23.84
CA VAL A 26 -3.85 5.53 -23.95
C VAL A 26 -4.09 4.94 -25.34
N LYS A 27 -5.32 5.00 -25.86
CA LYS A 27 -5.68 4.50 -27.19
C LYS A 27 -4.87 5.15 -28.32
N GLU A 28 -4.51 6.41 -28.14
CA GLU A 28 -3.72 7.20 -29.09
C GLU A 28 -2.21 6.90 -29.01
N GLY A 29 -1.79 6.02 -28.08
CA GLY A 29 -0.38 5.75 -27.81
C GLY A 29 0.33 6.90 -27.09
N TRP A 30 -0.41 7.85 -26.51
CA TRP A 30 0.14 9.07 -25.89
C TRP A 30 1.15 8.77 -24.78
N PHE A 31 0.90 7.71 -24.01
CA PHE A 31 1.75 7.29 -22.89
C PHE A 31 2.80 6.25 -23.31
N SER A 32 2.81 5.83 -24.57
CA SER A 32 3.75 4.82 -25.07
C SER A 32 5.07 5.47 -25.48
N ALA A 33 6.17 4.76 -25.24
CA ALA A 33 7.44 5.18 -25.79
C ALA A 33 7.38 5.15 -27.33
N VAL A 34 7.91 6.20 -27.98
CA VAL A 34 7.84 6.40 -29.44
C VAL A 34 8.34 5.19 -30.23
N TYR A 35 9.33 4.44 -29.71
CA TYR A 35 9.84 3.26 -30.40
C TYR A 35 8.84 2.11 -30.47
N PHE A 36 7.91 1.98 -29.51
CA PHE A 36 6.84 0.99 -29.59
C PHE A 36 5.84 1.34 -30.69
N LEU A 37 5.49 2.63 -30.83
CA LEU A 37 4.60 3.10 -31.90
C LEU A 37 5.23 2.87 -33.28
N LYS A 38 6.51 3.20 -33.45
CA LYS A 38 7.25 2.89 -34.69
C LYS A 38 7.32 1.39 -34.96
N THR A 39 7.50 0.57 -33.92
CA THR A 39 7.54 -0.90 -34.07
C THR A 39 6.18 -1.45 -34.48
N ARG A 40 5.08 -0.91 -33.95
CA ARG A 40 3.71 -1.24 -34.35
C ARG A 40 3.48 -0.96 -35.84
N GLU A 41 3.91 0.20 -36.34
CA GLU A 41 3.85 0.52 -37.78
C GLU A 41 4.65 -0.48 -38.63
N LEU A 42 5.87 -0.82 -38.20
CA LEU A 42 6.72 -1.80 -38.90
C LEU A 42 6.10 -3.20 -38.89
N ALA A 43 5.54 -3.63 -37.77
CA ALA A 43 4.86 -4.92 -37.63
C ALA A 43 3.65 -5.00 -38.58
N ASN A 44 2.82 -3.97 -38.62
CA ASN A 44 1.70 -3.87 -39.55
C ASN A 44 2.14 -3.94 -41.02
N LYS A 45 3.26 -3.29 -41.37
CA LYS A 45 3.72 -3.21 -42.75
C LYS A 45 4.37 -4.49 -43.25
N TYR A 46 5.21 -5.14 -42.42
CA TYR A 46 6.08 -6.23 -42.86
C TYR A 46 5.73 -7.59 -42.25
N HIS A 47 4.98 -7.62 -41.14
CA HIS A 47 4.81 -8.80 -40.29
C HIS A 47 3.37 -8.93 -39.75
N LYS A 48 2.37 -8.50 -40.52
CA LYS A 48 0.96 -8.49 -40.10
C LYS A 48 0.44 -9.84 -39.59
N ASP A 49 0.95 -10.94 -40.13
CA ASP A 49 0.51 -12.31 -39.84
C ASP A 49 1.33 -12.96 -38.71
N ASN A 50 2.32 -12.26 -38.15
CA ASN A 50 3.13 -12.80 -37.07
C ASN A 50 2.37 -12.76 -35.74
N ALA A 51 2.42 -13.86 -34.99
CA ALA A 51 1.99 -13.93 -33.61
C ALA A 51 3.21 -14.08 -32.69
N VAL A 52 3.24 -13.33 -31.60
CA VAL A 52 4.31 -13.40 -30.60
C VAL A 52 3.76 -13.82 -29.25
N THR A 53 4.59 -14.44 -28.42
CA THR A 53 4.29 -14.63 -26.99
C THR A 53 5.20 -13.74 -26.18
N MET A 54 4.60 -12.85 -25.40
CA MET A 54 5.26 -11.98 -24.45
C MET A 54 5.10 -12.50 -23.02
N GLN A 55 6.15 -12.44 -22.21
CA GLN A 55 6.11 -12.82 -20.80
C GLN A 55 6.58 -11.69 -19.89
N PHE A 56 5.82 -11.43 -18.81
CA PHE A 56 6.19 -10.46 -17.78
C PHE A 56 6.65 -11.16 -16.50
N PHE A 57 7.75 -10.68 -15.92
CA PHE A 57 8.32 -11.21 -14.68
C PHE A 57 9.14 -10.14 -13.94
N GLN A 58 9.52 -10.43 -12.70
CA GLN A 58 10.33 -9.57 -11.83
C GLN A 58 11.47 -10.40 -11.16
N LYS A 59 12.34 -9.81 -10.33
CA LYS A 59 13.61 -10.44 -9.85
C LYS A 59 13.71 -10.68 -8.33
N SER A 60 12.63 -10.48 -7.59
CA SER A 60 12.53 -10.54 -6.13
C SER A 60 11.48 -11.55 -5.69
N GLU A 61 11.45 -11.90 -4.41
CA GLU A 61 10.25 -12.50 -3.80
C GLU A 61 9.23 -11.38 -3.56
N ALA A 62 7.97 -11.57 -3.94
CA ALA A 62 6.97 -10.50 -3.89
C ALA A 62 5.53 -11.00 -3.69
N VAL A 63 4.65 -10.08 -3.28
CA VAL A 63 3.19 -10.25 -3.35
C VAL A 63 2.70 -9.52 -4.59
N LEU A 64 2.33 -10.29 -5.62
CA LEU A 64 1.90 -9.76 -6.91
C LEU A 64 0.64 -8.90 -6.77
N CYS A 65 0.63 -7.74 -7.42
CA CYS A 65 -0.56 -6.90 -7.51
C CYS A 65 -0.53 -6.07 -8.81
N GLY A 66 -1.71 -5.72 -9.33
CA GLY A 66 -1.89 -4.95 -10.55
C GLY A 66 -2.25 -5.80 -11.77
N THR A 67 -2.42 -7.11 -11.62
CA THR A 67 -2.78 -8.00 -12.73
C THR A 67 -4.16 -7.70 -13.29
N ASP A 68 -5.15 -7.44 -12.43
CA ASP A 68 -6.50 -7.09 -12.88
C ASP A 68 -6.52 -5.72 -13.59
N GLU A 69 -5.74 -4.74 -13.10
CA GLU A 69 -5.58 -3.42 -13.72
C GLU A 69 -4.94 -3.55 -15.11
N VAL A 70 -3.89 -4.37 -15.24
CA VAL A 70 -3.24 -4.67 -16.52
C VAL A 70 -4.17 -5.38 -17.51
N ILE A 71 -4.92 -6.38 -17.05
CA ILE A 71 -5.85 -7.11 -17.92
C ILE A 71 -6.95 -6.17 -18.42
N ALA A 72 -7.50 -5.34 -17.54
CA ALA A 72 -8.47 -4.32 -17.94
C ALA A 72 -7.88 -3.31 -18.94
N LEU A 73 -6.63 -2.89 -18.75
CA LEU A 73 -5.92 -2.02 -19.71
C LEU A 73 -5.81 -2.68 -21.09
N ILE A 74 -5.42 -3.96 -21.14
CA ILE A 74 -5.29 -4.71 -22.40
C ILE A 74 -6.66 -4.87 -23.07
N HIS A 75 -7.68 -5.29 -22.33
CA HIS A 75 -9.03 -5.47 -22.88
C HIS A 75 -9.65 -4.16 -23.38
N GLU A 76 -9.34 -3.03 -22.74
CA GLU A 76 -9.88 -1.72 -23.14
C GLU A 76 -9.19 -1.14 -24.37
N PHE A 77 -7.86 -1.26 -24.45
CA PHE A 77 -7.07 -0.49 -25.41
C PHE A 77 -6.39 -1.32 -26.50
N SER A 78 -6.30 -2.64 -26.38
CA SER A 78 -5.90 -3.43 -27.55
C SER A 78 -6.90 -3.24 -28.69
N ASP A 79 -6.41 -3.27 -29.94
CA ASP A 79 -7.24 -3.06 -31.12
C ASP A 79 -8.30 -4.18 -31.28
N HIS A 80 -7.87 -5.44 -31.11
CA HIS A 80 -8.72 -6.64 -31.15
C HIS A 80 -8.44 -7.56 -29.95
N PRO A 81 -8.83 -7.18 -28.72
CA PRO A 81 -8.48 -7.90 -27.49
C PRO A 81 -9.01 -9.35 -27.47
N GLU A 82 -10.14 -9.62 -28.14
CA GLU A 82 -10.74 -10.95 -28.25
C GLU A 82 -9.87 -11.97 -29.02
N THR A 83 -8.88 -11.48 -29.78
CA THR A 83 -7.93 -12.32 -30.53
C THR A 83 -6.68 -12.66 -29.74
N LEU A 84 -6.49 -12.03 -28.58
CA LEU A 84 -5.33 -12.24 -27.71
C LEU A 84 -5.57 -13.41 -26.78
N GLU A 85 -4.57 -14.29 -26.67
CA GLU A 85 -4.54 -15.33 -25.64
C GLU A 85 -3.75 -14.81 -24.43
N ILE A 86 -4.48 -14.51 -23.35
CA ILE A 86 -3.91 -13.96 -22.12
C ILE A 86 -3.96 -15.02 -21.02
N HIS A 87 -2.83 -15.25 -20.35
CA HIS A 87 -2.79 -16.04 -19.12
C HIS A 87 -2.14 -15.24 -18.01
N SER A 88 -2.67 -15.30 -16.79
CA SER A 88 -2.16 -14.50 -15.68
C SER A 88 -2.35 -15.16 -14.33
N LEU A 89 -1.44 -14.87 -13.41
CA LEU A 89 -1.62 -15.06 -11.98
C LEU A 89 -2.69 -14.07 -11.44
N LYS A 90 -2.98 -14.13 -10.14
CA LYS A 90 -3.95 -13.26 -9.49
C LYS A 90 -3.26 -12.31 -8.52
N ASP A 91 -3.87 -11.14 -8.33
CA ASP A 91 -3.46 -10.25 -7.24
C ASP A 91 -3.50 -10.99 -5.89
N GLY A 92 -2.42 -10.85 -5.12
CA GLY A 92 -2.20 -11.56 -3.85
C GLY A 92 -1.35 -12.82 -3.97
N ASP A 93 -1.09 -13.32 -5.18
CA ASP A 93 -0.18 -14.45 -5.38
C ASP A 93 1.23 -14.11 -4.89
N LYS A 94 1.84 -15.03 -4.13
CA LYS A 94 3.28 -14.97 -3.83
C LYS A 94 4.05 -15.44 -5.04
N ILE A 95 5.02 -14.64 -5.47
CA ILE A 95 5.81 -14.89 -6.69
C ILE A 95 7.30 -14.86 -6.39
N ARG A 96 8.06 -15.62 -7.18
CA ARG A 96 9.52 -15.78 -7.04
C ARG A 96 10.28 -15.01 -8.13
N PRO A 97 11.59 -14.78 -7.95
CA PRO A 97 12.44 -14.23 -9.00
C PRO A 97 12.32 -15.00 -10.32
N PHE A 98 12.08 -14.26 -11.40
CA PHE A 98 11.90 -14.73 -12.78
C PHE A 98 10.72 -15.69 -13.00
N GLU A 99 9.77 -15.74 -12.08
CA GLU A 99 8.48 -16.38 -12.31
C GLU A 99 7.64 -15.53 -13.25
N THR A 100 7.13 -16.13 -14.33
CA THR A 100 6.23 -15.46 -15.26
C THR A 100 4.86 -15.25 -14.61
N VAL A 101 4.39 -14.00 -14.59
CA VAL A 101 3.12 -13.62 -13.94
C VAL A 101 1.99 -13.34 -14.93
N LEU A 102 2.34 -13.02 -16.16
CA LEU A 102 1.42 -12.67 -17.25
C LEU A 102 2.05 -13.11 -18.57
N THR A 103 1.25 -13.71 -19.44
CA THR A 103 1.58 -13.96 -20.83
C THR A 103 0.53 -13.37 -21.75
N ILE A 104 0.96 -12.78 -22.85
CA ILE A 104 0.09 -12.28 -23.91
C ILE A 104 0.59 -12.91 -25.21
N THR A 105 -0.29 -13.65 -25.89
CA THR A 105 -0.02 -14.25 -27.19
C THR A 105 -0.96 -13.68 -28.24
N GLY A 106 -0.40 -13.19 -29.35
CA GLY A 106 -1.16 -12.58 -30.44
C GLY A 106 -0.29 -11.69 -31.31
N PRO A 107 -0.87 -10.95 -32.27
CA PRO A 107 -0.11 -10.05 -33.12
C PRO A 107 0.44 -8.86 -32.31
N TYR A 108 1.75 -8.61 -32.41
CA TYR A 108 2.43 -7.63 -31.54
C TYR A 108 1.86 -6.21 -31.69
N GLN A 109 1.46 -5.83 -32.90
CA GLN A 109 0.87 -4.52 -33.21
C GLN A 109 -0.40 -4.21 -32.39
N GLU A 110 -1.11 -5.22 -31.92
CA GLU A 110 -2.40 -5.07 -31.23
C GLU A 110 -2.23 -4.62 -29.76
N PHE A 111 -1.09 -4.93 -29.14
CA PHE A 111 -0.90 -4.72 -27.69
C PHE A 111 0.49 -4.21 -27.30
N GLY A 112 1.51 -4.37 -28.15
CA GLY A 112 2.91 -4.08 -27.79
C GLY A 112 3.16 -2.63 -27.35
N TYR A 113 2.34 -1.70 -27.81
CA TYR A 113 2.43 -0.30 -27.38
C TYR A 113 2.01 -0.07 -25.92
N LEU A 114 1.33 -1.04 -25.29
CA LEU A 114 0.94 -1.00 -23.87
C LEU A 114 2.06 -1.45 -22.92
N GLU A 115 3.15 -2.03 -23.42
CA GLU A 115 4.22 -2.67 -22.64
C GLU A 115 4.74 -1.80 -21.48
N GLY A 116 5.10 -0.55 -21.75
CA GLY A 116 5.62 0.35 -20.71
C GLY A 116 4.61 0.65 -19.58
N MET A 117 3.32 0.70 -19.90
CA MET A 117 2.26 0.89 -18.91
C MET A 117 2.04 -0.37 -18.08
N ILE A 118 2.10 -1.55 -18.71
CA ILE A 118 2.02 -2.84 -18.02
C ILE A 118 3.16 -2.96 -16.99
N ASP A 119 4.39 -2.69 -17.41
CA ASP A 119 5.56 -2.72 -16.51
C ASP A 119 5.39 -1.74 -15.34
N GLY A 120 4.91 -0.52 -15.62
CA GLY A 120 4.68 0.52 -14.61
C GLY A 120 3.62 0.13 -13.58
N ILE A 121 2.48 -0.40 -14.02
CA ILE A 121 1.39 -0.84 -13.15
C ILE A 121 1.87 -1.99 -12.25
N LEU A 122 2.43 -3.06 -12.83
CA LEU A 122 2.90 -4.20 -12.06
C LEU A 122 4.00 -3.80 -11.08
N ALA A 123 4.95 -2.96 -11.50
CA ALA A 123 6.04 -2.50 -10.65
C ALA A 123 5.53 -1.72 -9.44
N ARG A 124 4.64 -0.75 -9.64
CA ARG A 124 4.10 0.08 -8.56
C ARG A 124 3.25 -0.75 -7.60
N ARG A 125 2.22 -1.42 -8.12
CA ARG A 125 1.24 -2.14 -7.29
C ARG A 125 1.89 -3.30 -6.52
N THR A 126 2.78 -4.06 -7.16
CA THR A 126 3.52 -5.15 -6.50
C THR A 126 4.49 -4.62 -5.44
N SER A 127 5.16 -3.48 -5.68
CA SER A 127 6.02 -2.85 -4.66
C SER A 127 5.23 -2.46 -3.41
N VAL A 128 4.10 -1.75 -3.58
CA VAL A 128 3.26 -1.32 -2.46
C VAL A 128 2.70 -2.51 -1.70
N ALA A 129 2.11 -3.49 -2.40
CA ALA A 129 1.55 -4.69 -1.78
C ALA A 129 2.61 -5.48 -0.99
N THR A 130 3.82 -5.61 -1.54
CA THR A 130 4.94 -6.31 -0.87
C THR A 130 5.42 -5.55 0.35
N SER A 131 5.58 -4.23 0.28
CA SER A 131 5.98 -3.41 1.43
C SER A 131 4.96 -3.50 2.58
N VAL A 132 3.67 -3.47 2.26
CA VAL A 132 2.59 -3.59 3.25
C VAL A 132 2.58 -4.99 3.87
N TYR A 133 2.72 -6.03 3.05
CA TYR A 133 2.83 -7.42 3.53
C TYR A 133 3.99 -7.61 4.51
N ASN A 134 5.16 -7.06 4.19
CA ASN A 134 6.34 -7.15 5.05
C ASN A 134 6.15 -6.41 6.38
N VAL A 135 5.59 -5.21 6.35
CA VAL A 135 5.27 -4.45 7.56
C VAL A 135 4.21 -5.16 8.41
N LYS A 136 3.18 -5.75 7.79
CA LYS A 136 2.16 -6.53 8.51
C LYS A 136 2.78 -7.74 9.22
N LYS A 137 3.67 -8.46 8.53
CA LYS A 137 4.42 -9.58 9.10
C LYS A 137 5.32 -9.14 10.24
N ALA A 138 6.00 -8.00 10.09
CA ALA A 138 6.80 -7.42 11.17
C ALA A 138 5.93 -7.11 12.39
N ALA A 139 4.73 -6.56 12.21
CA ALA A 139 3.77 -6.22 13.26
C ALA A 139 3.11 -7.43 13.95
N GLU A 140 3.33 -8.65 13.45
CA GLU A 140 2.86 -9.91 14.05
C GLU A 140 3.96 -10.59 14.90
N LEU A 141 5.20 -10.09 14.89
CA LEU A 141 6.35 -10.79 15.46
C LEU A 141 6.21 -11.11 16.96
N SER A 142 5.44 -10.32 17.73
CA SER A 142 5.11 -10.60 19.13
C SER A 142 4.06 -11.69 19.35
N GLY A 143 3.56 -12.34 18.28
CA GLY A 143 2.55 -13.40 18.32
C GLY A 143 1.10 -12.91 18.27
N LYS A 144 0.87 -11.60 18.17
CA LYS A 144 -0.45 -10.98 17.98
C LYS A 144 -0.41 -10.11 16.73
N GLN A 145 -1.31 -10.32 15.78
CA GLN A 145 -1.42 -9.43 14.63
C GLN A 145 -1.92 -8.05 15.08
N LYS A 146 -1.04 -7.05 15.00
CA LYS A 146 -1.40 -5.65 15.21
C LYS A 146 -1.83 -5.02 13.88
N PRO A 147 -2.90 -4.20 13.83
CA PRO A 147 -3.31 -3.55 12.60
C PRO A 147 -2.27 -2.54 12.12
N VAL A 148 -2.21 -2.35 10.80
CA VAL A 148 -1.37 -1.36 10.14
C VAL A 148 -2.27 -0.46 9.30
N ILE A 149 -2.26 0.84 9.61
CA ILE A 149 -2.96 1.87 8.85
C ILE A 149 -2.05 2.34 7.71
N PHE A 150 -2.56 2.31 6.48
CA PHE A 150 -1.91 2.89 5.31
C PHE A 150 -2.11 4.42 5.29
N MET A 151 -1.02 5.16 5.49
CA MET A 151 -0.98 6.63 5.59
C MET A 151 -0.07 7.25 4.51
N GLY A 152 -0.08 6.68 3.30
CA GLY A 152 0.75 7.13 2.17
C GLY A 152 0.12 8.26 1.33
N ASP A 153 -0.97 8.87 1.77
CA ASP A 153 -1.82 9.76 0.96
C ASP A 153 -1.13 11.02 0.47
N ARG A 154 -0.13 11.46 1.23
CA ARG A 154 0.59 12.72 1.05
C ARG A 154 1.98 12.55 0.43
N ASP A 155 2.43 11.32 0.25
CA ASP A 155 3.81 11.01 -0.15
C ASP A 155 3.95 10.74 -1.65
N ASP A 156 2.85 10.82 -2.42
CA ASP A 156 2.84 10.72 -3.88
C ASP A 156 1.69 11.54 -4.49
N HIS A 157 1.62 11.59 -5.82
CA HIS A 157 0.58 12.26 -6.57
C HIS A 157 -0.80 11.67 -6.25
N PHE A 158 -1.77 12.53 -5.90
CA PHE A 158 -3.08 12.12 -5.37
C PHE A 158 -3.86 11.13 -6.27
N MET A 159 -3.65 11.17 -7.59
CA MET A 159 -4.25 10.21 -8.54
C MET A 159 -3.81 8.76 -8.32
N GLN A 160 -2.74 8.51 -7.57
CA GLN A 160 -2.27 7.15 -7.27
C GLN A 160 -2.99 6.52 -6.08
N GLN A 161 -3.70 7.31 -5.28
CA GLN A 161 -4.28 6.85 -4.01
C GLN A 161 -5.17 5.62 -4.17
N ALA A 162 -6.05 5.60 -5.17
CA ALA A 162 -6.98 4.47 -5.38
C ALA A 162 -6.27 3.14 -5.62
N GLY A 163 -5.26 3.15 -6.50
CA GLY A 163 -4.53 1.93 -6.82
C GLY A 163 -3.48 1.54 -5.79
N ASP A 164 -2.84 2.51 -5.13
CA ASP A 164 -1.96 2.20 -4.00
C ASP A 164 -2.75 1.66 -2.82
N GLY A 165 -3.96 2.17 -2.61
CA GLY A 165 -4.83 1.66 -1.58
C GLY A 165 -5.35 0.25 -1.89
N TYR A 166 -5.67 -0.06 -3.15
CA TYR A 166 -5.92 -1.44 -3.56
C TYR A 166 -4.70 -2.35 -3.31
N ALA A 167 -3.50 -1.90 -3.68
CA ALA A 167 -2.27 -2.65 -3.43
C ALA A 167 -2.02 -2.86 -1.93
N ALA A 168 -2.28 -1.85 -1.10
CA ALA A 168 -2.19 -1.97 0.35
C ALA A 168 -3.20 -2.97 0.93
N TYR A 169 -4.42 -3.01 0.37
CA TYR A 169 -5.41 -4.02 0.70
C TYR A 169 -4.93 -5.43 0.36
N ILE A 170 -4.38 -5.64 -0.84
CA ILE A 170 -3.79 -6.91 -1.25
C ILE A 170 -2.60 -7.31 -0.36
N GLY A 171 -1.78 -6.34 0.06
CA GLY A 171 -0.71 -6.54 1.05
C GLY A 171 -1.21 -6.87 2.47
N GLY A 172 -2.51 -6.67 2.74
CA GLY A 172 -3.18 -7.06 3.97
C GLY A 172 -3.49 -5.92 4.95
N SER A 173 -3.33 -4.65 4.55
CA SER A 173 -3.86 -3.51 5.31
C SER A 173 -5.37 -3.37 5.06
N THR A 174 -6.15 -3.09 6.11
CA THR A 174 -7.60 -2.91 6.00
C THR A 174 -8.09 -1.58 6.56
N ALA A 175 -7.16 -0.65 6.82
CA ALA A 175 -7.41 0.69 7.32
C ALA A 175 -6.54 1.69 6.53
N GLN A 176 -7.15 2.71 5.96
CA GLN A 176 -6.48 3.67 5.07
C GLN A 176 -6.94 5.09 5.33
N ALA A 177 -6.06 6.06 5.10
CA ALA A 177 -6.27 7.45 5.52
C ALA A 177 -7.33 8.23 4.72
N THR A 178 -7.63 7.83 3.48
CA THR A 178 -8.53 8.60 2.59
C THR A 178 -9.64 7.76 1.98
N HIS A 179 -10.74 8.38 1.57
CA HIS A 179 -11.77 7.69 0.80
C HIS A 179 -11.27 7.23 -0.57
N ALA A 180 -10.38 8.00 -1.22
CA ALA A 180 -9.82 7.66 -2.52
C ALA A 180 -9.00 6.36 -2.47
N MET A 181 -8.21 6.17 -1.41
CA MET A 181 -7.51 4.91 -1.13
C MET A 181 -8.41 3.68 -1.04
N ASN A 182 -9.67 3.88 -0.68
CA ASN A 182 -10.67 2.83 -0.55
C ASN A 182 -11.55 2.70 -1.80
N GLU A 183 -11.27 3.45 -2.87
CA GLU A 183 -12.12 3.51 -4.05
C GLU A 183 -12.30 2.15 -4.73
N TRP A 184 -11.23 1.38 -4.92
CA TRP A 184 -11.29 0.11 -5.66
C TRP A 184 -11.69 -1.10 -4.80
N TRP A 185 -11.46 -1.07 -3.49
CA TRP A 185 -11.68 -2.23 -2.61
C TRP A 185 -12.73 -2.01 -1.50
N GLY A 186 -13.27 -0.81 -1.35
CA GLY A 186 -14.36 -0.50 -0.41
C GLY A 186 -13.89 -0.01 0.97
N LYS A 187 -14.87 0.31 1.81
CA LYS A 187 -14.79 1.03 3.11
C LYS A 187 -14.59 2.55 3.00
N GLU A 188 -14.84 3.22 4.12
CA GLU A 188 -14.55 4.64 4.29
C GLU A 188 -13.13 4.85 4.83
N GLY A 189 -12.56 6.02 4.54
CA GLY A 189 -11.28 6.41 5.11
C GLY A 189 -11.36 6.44 6.63
N MET A 190 -10.30 6.01 7.29
CA MET A 190 -10.16 6.08 8.74
C MET A 190 -9.10 7.12 9.07
N GLY A 191 -9.46 8.05 9.96
CA GLY A 191 -8.58 9.08 10.45
C GLY A 191 -8.75 9.28 11.94
N THR A 192 -7.74 9.86 12.57
CA THR A 192 -7.90 10.47 13.89
C THR A 192 -7.77 11.98 13.71
N MET A 193 -7.75 12.74 14.81
CA MET A 193 -7.45 14.17 14.72
C MET A 193 -6.02 14.47 14.21
N PRO A 194 -5.83 15.49 13.34
CA PRO A 194 -4.51 16.01 12.95
C PRO A 194 -4.00 17.09 13.93
N HIS A 195 -2.70 17.39 13.92
CA HIS A 195 -2.12 18.50 14.72
C HIS A 195 -2.80 19.85 14.44
N ALA A 196 -3.29 20.05 13.20
CA ALA A 196 -4.03 21.26 12.83
C ALA A 196 -5.28 21.48 13.69
N LEU A 197 -5.98 20.41 14.11
CA LEU A 197 -7.12 20.53 15.01
C LEU A 197 -6.67 21.11 16.35
N ILE A 198 -5.64 20.53 16.97
CA ILE A 198 -5.13 20.98 18.26
C ILE A 198 -4.62 22.44 18.19
N GLN A 199 -4.02 22.82 17.06
CA GLN A 199 -3.61 24.20 16.81
C GLN A 199 -4.80 25.18 16.80
N LEU A 200 -5.95 24.80 16.21
CA LEU A 200 -7.17 25.63 16.22
C LEU A 200 -7.75 25.84 17.63
N PHE A 201 -7.39 24.97 18.58
CA PHE A 201 -7.70 25.10 20.01
C PHE A 201 -6.51 25.62 20.84
N ASN A 202 -5.58 26.34 20.21
CA ASN A 202 -4.43 26.98 20.88
C ASN A 202 -3.53 25.99 21.66
N GLY A 203 -3.41 24.75 21.20
CA GLY A 203 -2.61 23.72 21.88
C GLY A 203 -3.34 22.99 23.02
N ASP A 204 -4.60 23.35 23.29
CA ASP A 204 -5.43 22.65 24.26
C ASP A 204 -5.96 21.34 23.68
N ILE A 205 -5.24 20.26 23.98
CA ILE A 205 -5.60 18.90 23.54
C ILE A 205 -6.94 18.42 24.10
N VAL A 206 -7.32 18.84 25.31
CA VAL A 206 -8.58 18.40 25.93
C VAL A 206 -9.76 19.09 25.24
N ALA A 207 -9.66 20.41 25.01
CA ALA A 207 -10.68 21.15 24.27
C ALA A 207 -10.83 20.63 22.83
N ALA A 208 -9.72 20.38 22.12
CA ALA A 208 -9.73 19.81 20.79
C ALA A 208 -10.38 18.41 20.76
N THR A 209 -10.02 17.54 21.72
CA THR A 209 -10.57 16.19 21.82
C THR A 209 -12.07 16.20 22.14
N ARG A 210 -12.52 17.14 22.98
CA ARG A 210 -13.94 17.31 23.31
C ARG A 210 -14.74 17.74 22.08
N ALA A 211 -14.25 18.73 21.36
CA ALA A 211 -14.89 19.18 20.12
C ALA A 211 -14.98 18.06 19.08
N TYR A 212 -13.95 17.20 18.99
CA TYR A 212 -14.00 16.03 18.11
C TYR A 212 -15.10 15.04 18.54
N GLU A 213 -15.14 14.66 19.82
CA GLU A 213 -16.14 13.71 20.35
C GLU A 213 -17.58 14.22 20.19
N GLU A 214 -17.83 15.49 20.45
CA GLU A 214 -19.16 16.10 20.32
C GLU A 214 -19.62 16.18 18.85
N THR A 215 -18.68 16.39 17.92
CA THR A 215 -18.99 16.53 16.49
C THR A 215 -19.12 15.18 15.79
N PHE A 216 -18.32 14.19 16.20
CA PHE A 216 -18.27 12.85 15.60
C PHE A 216 -18.50 11.77 16.67
N PRO A 217 -19.71 11.68 17.25
CA PRO A 217 -19.98 10.80 18.39
C PRO A 217 -19.91 9.30 18.06
N ASP A 218 -20.00 8.95 16.78
CA ASP A 218 -19.94 7.56 16.30
C ASP A 218 -18.50 7.07 16.03
N ASP A 219 -17.51 7.97 16.05
CA ASP A 219 -16.10 7.63 15.82
C ASP A 219 -15.45 7.01 17.06
N GLU A 220 -14.48 6.12 16.86
CA GLU A 220 -13.59 5.72 17.96
C GLU A 220 -12.68 6.89 18.36
N LEU A 221 -12.86 7.41 19.59
CA LEU A 221 -12.09 8.55 20.07
C LEU A 221 -10.61 8.17 20.31
N ILE A 222 -9.74 8.60 19.39
CA ILE A 222 -8.28 8.47 19.50
C ILE A 222 -7.63 9.86 19.47
N ALA A 223 -7.03 10.27 20.58
CA ALA A 223 -6.43 11.60 20.73
C ALA A 223 -4.97 11.65 20.26
N LEU A 224 -4.57 12.70 19.56
CA LEU A 224 -3.17 12.94 19.16
C LEU A 224 -2.42 13.67 20.28
N VAL A 225 -1.40 13.03 20.87
CA VAL A 225 -0.86 13.45 22.19
C VAL A 225 0.55 14.06 22.17
N ASP A 226 1.14 14.24 20.99
CA ASP A 226 2.52 14.78 20.87
C ASP A 226 2.59 16.28 20.57
N TYR A 227 1.47 17.00 20.47
CA TYR A 227 1.44 18.43 20.08
C TYR A 227 2.30 19.32 21.00
N ASN A 228 2.22 19.14 22.32
CA ASN A 228 3.02 19.90 23.28
C ASN A 228 4.39 19.26 23.58
N ASN A 229 4.80 18.24 22.81
CA ASN A 229 6.01 17.45 23.03
C ASN A 229 6.12 16.87 24.46
N ASP A 230 4.97 16.53 25.05
CA ASP A 230 4.84 15.95 26.39
C ASP A 230 3.79 14.85 26.38
N VAL A 231 4.13 13.76 25.68
CA VAL A 231 3.21 12.68 25.34
C VAL A 231 2.51 12.10 26.57
N ILE A 232 3.24 11.90 27.66
CA ILE A 232 2.68 11.30 28.88
C ILE A 232 1.69 12.27 29.53
N THR A 233 2.07 13.53 29.73
CA THR A 233 1.21 14.51 30.38
C THR A 233 -0.07 14.73 29.59
N ASP A 234 0.04 14.89 28.26
CA ASP A 234 -1.12 15.12 27.40
C ASP A 234 -2.02 13.89 27.31
N SER A 235 -1.44 12.68 27.29
CA SER A 235 -2.21 11.43 27.35
C SER A 235 -3.02 11.31 28.65
N LEU A 236 -2.43 11.64 29.79
CA LEU A 236 -3.12 11.57 31.08
C LEU A 236 -4.23 12.64 31.19
N LYS A 237 -4.01 13.85 30.66
CA LYS A 237 -5.07 14.88 30.62
C LYS A 237 -6.31 14.38 29.89
N VAL A 238 -6.15 13.83 28.68
CA VAL A 238 -7.29 13.30 27.91
C VAL A 238 -7.86 12.02 28.55
N ALA A 239 -7.03 11.14 29.08
CA ALA A 239 -7.52 9.91 29.73
C ALA A 239 -8.39 10.21 30.95
N ARG A 240 -7.99 11.16 31.81
CA ARG A 240 -8.76 11.60 32.97
C ARG A 240 -10.09 12.27 32.59
N GLU A 241 -10.09 13.08 31.54
CA GLU A 241 -11.31 13.77 31.09
C GLU A 241 -12.32 12.80 30.46
N PHE A 242 -11.87 11.93 29.56
CA PHE A 242 -12.77 11.13 28.71
C PHE A 242 -12.99 9.70 29.24
N GLY A 243 -12.14 9.22 30.16
CA GLY A 243 -12.29 7.92 30.82
C GLY A 243 -12.53 6.77 29.84
N ALA A 244 -13.68 6.10 29.98
CA ALA A 244 -14.07 4.96 29.15
C ALA A 244 -14.40 5.31 27.69
N LYS A 245 -14.65 6.60 27.39
CA LYS A 245 -14.88 7.07 26.01
C LYS A 245 -13.59 7.07 25.20
N LEU A 246 -12.44 7.37 25.81
CA LEU A 246 -11.15 7.36 25.13
C LEU A 246 -10.76 5.93 24.74
N LYS A 247 -10.69 5.66 23.43
CA LYS A 247 -10.29 4.35 22.90
C LYS A 247 -8.80 4.19 22.74
N GLY A 248 -8.09 5.30 22.50
CA GLY A 248 -6.64 5.27 22.40
C GLY A 248 -6.00 6.64 22.32
N VAL A 249 -4.68 6.63 22.27
CA VAL A 249 -3.84 7.80 22.00
C VAL A 249 -2.92 7.51 20.82
N ARG A 250 -2.71 8.49 19.95
CA ARG A 250 -1.77 8.44 18.83
C ARG A 250 -0.53 9.27 19.16
N VAL A 251 0.64 8.65 19.04
CA VAL A 251 1.95 9.28 19.25
C VAL A 251 2.65 9.46 17.92
N ASP A 252 2.93 10.71 17.54
CA ASP A 252 3.59 11.07 16.27
C ASP A 252 4.81 11.99 16.46
N THR A 253 5.48 11.91 17.62
CA THR A 253 6.59 12.79 18.01
C THR A 253 7.67 12.89 16.92
N SER A 254 7.99 14.13 16.54
CA SER A 254 9.01 14.44 15.53
C SER A 254 10.36 13.79 15.84
N ARG A 255 11.03 13.25 14.80
CA ARG A 255 12.37 12.63 14.91
C ARG A 255 13.49 13.60 15.30
N THR A 256 13.22 14.89 15.36
CA THR A 256 14.19 15.92 15.80
C THR A 256 14.02 16.32 17.26
N LEU A 257 12.94 15.90 17.92
CA LEU A 257 12.61 16.28 19.29
C LEU A 257 12.88 15.16 20.27
N ILE A 258 13.31 15.53 21.47
CA ILE A 258 13.31 14.67 22.65
C ILE A 258 12.05 15.04 23.45
N ASP A 259 11.21 14.06 23.77
CA ASP A 259 9.99 14.29 24.55
C ASP A 259 10.35 14.82 25.96
N GLN A 260 9.53 15.73 26.49
CA GLN A 260 9.75 16.32 27.81
C GLN A 260 9.85 15.27 28.93
N TYR A 261 9.26 14.08 28.76
CA TYR A 261 9.44 12.96 29.68
C TYR A 261 10.92 12.67 29.94
N PHE A 262 11.76 12.57 28.91
CA PHE A 262 13.17 12.26 29.09
C PHE A 262 13.96 13.42 29.70
N LEU A 263 13.51 14.67 29.51
CA LEU A 263 14.13 15.83 30.15
C LEU A 263 13.89 15.84 31.67
N ARG A 264 12.80 15.22 32.12
CA ARG A 264 12.47 15.01 33.53
C ARG A 264 13.06 13.71 34.11
N ASN A 265 13.51 12.80 33.26
CA ASN A 265 14.06 11.48 33.60
C ASN A 265 15.43 11.29 32.90
N GLN A 266 16.36 12.21 33.17
CA GLN A 266 17.63 12.31 32.43
C GLN A 266 18.54 11.08 32.63
N GLU A 267 18.36 10.35 33.72
CA GLU A 267 19.05 9.08 34.00
C GLU A 267 18.77 7.99 32.96
N MET A 268 17.69 8.12 32.18
CA MET A 268 17.42 7.23 31.05
C MET A 268 18.27 7.54 29.81
N LEU A 269 18.84 8.76 29.71
CA LEU A 269 19.57 9.20 28.53
C LEU A 269 20.95 8.53 28.41
N GLY A 270 21.43 8.36 27.17
CA GLY A 270 22.79 7.90 26.85
C GLY A 270 22.91 6.43 26.44
N THR A 271 21.84 5.64 26.56
CA THR A 271 21.84 4.20 26.19
C THR A 271 21.04 3.88 24.92
N PHE A 272 20.27 4.85 24.40
CA PHE A 272 19.45 4.73 23.18
C PHE A 272 19.28 6.11 22.51
N ASP A 273 18.61 6.16 21.35
CA ASP A 273 18.24 7.43 20.70
C ASP A 273 16.87 7.91 21.23
N PRO A 274 16.80 8.97 22.05
CA PRO A 274 15.57 9.42 22.71
C PRO A 274 14.66 10.27 21.79
N ARG A 275 15.02 10.41 20.51
CA ARG A 275 14.33 11.32 19.60
C ARG A 275 13.15 10.67 18.88
N GLY A 276 12.08 11.44 18.74
CA GLY A 276 10.82 11.00 18.15
C GLY A 276 10.20 9.81 18.88
N VAL A 277 9.29 9.11 18.20
CA VAL A 277 8.64 7.92 18.78
C VAL A 277 9.66 6.79 18.98
N ASN A 278 9.92 6.39 20.22
CA ASN A 278 10.83 5.30 20.58
C ASN A 278 10.18 4.37 21.60
N ALA A 279 10.70 3.16 21.75
CA ALA A 279 10.06 2.12 22.57
C ALA A 279 9.98 2.52 24.05
N GLU A 280 11.01 3.17 24.57
CA GLU A 280 11.16 3.63 25.95
C GLU A 280 10.08 4.66 26.30
N LEU A 281 9.76 5.57 25.38
CA LEU A 281 8.64 6.50 25.52
C LEU A 281 7.30 5.75 25.55
N ILE A 282 7.14 4.73 24.72
CA ILE A 282 5.90 3.92 24.67
C ILE A 282 5.75 3.05 25.93
N PHE A 283 6.83 2.49 26.48
CA PHE A 283 6.82 1.81 27.78
C PHE A 283 6.45 2.76 28.91
N ALA A 284 7.02 3.96 28.94
CA ALA A 284 6.71 4.97 29.94
C ALA A 284 5.24 5.43 29.85
N LEU A 285 4.75 5.68 28.62
CA LEU A 285 3.35 6.02 28.38
C LEU A 285 2.40 4.92 28.87
N ARG A 286 2.65 3.66 28.51
CA ARG A 286 1.82 2.54 28.95
C ARG A 286 1.79 2.44 30.47
N ARG A 287 2.95 2.54 31.13
CA ARG A 287 3.05 2.51 32.59
C ARG A 287 2.25 3.64 33.24
N ALA A 288 2.40 4.87 32.76
CA ALA A 288 1.68 6.02 33.30
C ALA A 288 0.16 5.87 33.16
N LEU A 289 -0.32 5.39 32.01
CA LEU A 289 -1.74 5.10 31.83
C LEU A 289 -2.21 3.97 32.76
N ASP A 290 -1.41 2.93 32.94
CA ASP A 290 -1.75 1.78 33.78
C ASP A 290 -1.78 2.12 35.28
N GLU A 291 -0.87 2.98 35.75
CA GLU A 291 -0.84 3.46 37.14
C GLU A 291 -2.10 4.24 37.54
N GLU A 292 -2.78 4.85 36.56
CA GLU A 292 -4.06 5.53 36.76
C GLU A 292 -5.29 4.67 36.37
N GLY A 293 -5.06 3.39 36.04
CA GLY A 293 -6.13 2.43 35.73
C GLY A 293 -6.68 2.50 34.30
N PHE A 294 -6.02 3.22 33.39
CA PHE A 294 -6.42 3.36 31.98
C PHE A 294 -5.90 2.23 31.07
N HIS A 295 -6.01 0.97 31.53
CA HIS A 295 -5.54 -0.22 30.82
C HIS A 295 -6.22 -0.44 29.46
N HIS A 296 -7.42 0.13 29.25
CA HIS A 296 -8.19 0.01 28.02
C HIS A 296 -7.74 0.96 26.90
N VAL A 297 -6.99 2.01 27.23
CA VAL A 297 -6.56 3.03 26.26
C VAL A 297 -5.48 2.44 25.36
N LYS A 298 -5.78 2.21 24.09
CA LYS A 298 -4.83 1.67 23.11
C LYS A 298 -3.75 2.68 22.73
N ILE A 299 -2.56 2.21 22.34
CA ILE A 299 -1.47 3.07 21.86
C ILE A 299 -1.27 2.86 20.36
N VAL A 300 -1.49 3.92 19.59
CA VAL A 300 -1.20 4.01 18.16
C VAL A 300 0.08 4.79 17.97
N VAL A 301 1.00 4.29 17.13
CA VAL A 301 2.24 5.01 16.81
C VAL A 301 2.33 5.29 15.32
N SER A 302 2.83 6.47 14.96
CA SER A 302 3.11 6.86 13.58
C SER A 302 4.44 7.62 13.49
N GLY A 303 4.78 8.13 12.31
CA GLY A 303 5.95 8.99 12.13
C GLY A 303 7.22 8.20 11.77
N GLY A 304 7.39 7.90 10.48
CA GLY A 304 8.61 7.27 9.95
C GLY A 304 8.81 5.82 10.36
N PHE A 305 7.74 5.07 10.63
CA PHE A 305 7.80 3.62 10.77
C PHE A 305 8.05 2.96 9.42
N ASN A 306 8.73 1.82 9.46
CA ASN A 306 9.00 0.92 8.34
C ASN A 306 9.14 -0.50 8.91
N GLU A 307 9.36 -1.50 8.04
CA GLU A 307 9.51 -2.90 8.45
C GLU A 307 10.54 -3.08 9.57
N SER A 308 11.75 -2.54 9.41
CA SER A 308 12.83 -2.69 10.39
C SER A 308 12.51 -2.07 11.75
N ARG A 309 11.90 -0.87 11.76
CA ARG A 309 11.55 -0.17 13.00
C ARG A 309 10.39 -0.86 13.73
N ILE A 310 9.43 -1.40 12.99
CA ILE A 310 8.34 -2.20 13.57
C ILE A 310 8.91 -3.49 14.17
N MET A 311 9.78 -4.20 13.45
CA MET A 311 10.44 -5.40 14.01
C MET A 311 11.19 -5.09 15.30
N GLU A 312 11.86 -3.94 15.39
CA GLU A 312 12.56 -3.53 16.61
C GLU A 312 11.59 -3.33 17.79
N PHE A 313 10.50 -2.59 17.57
CA PHE A 313 9.47 -2.37 18.59
C PHE A 313 8.84 -3.70 19.05
N GLU A 314 8.53 -4.60 18.11
CA GLU A 314 7.97 -5.91 18.44
C GLU A 314 8.95 -6.80 19.19
N LYS A 315 10.25 -6.81 18.83
CA LYS A 315 11.30 -7.57 19.55
C LYS A 315 11.50 -7.10 20.98
N GLN A 316 11.42 -5.80 21.19
CA GLN A 316 11.52 -5.21 22.53
C GLN A 316 10.25 -5.45 23.36
N GLY A 317 9.13 -5.83 22.72
CA GLY A 317 7.84 -5.95 23.39
C GLY A 317 7.19 -4.61 23.70
N ALA A 318 7.47 -3.57 22.90
CA ALA A 318 6.87 -2.25 23.07
C ALA A 318 5.33 -2.36 23.04
N PRO A 319 4.61 -1.74 23.98
CA PRO A 319 3.15 -1.87 24.11
C PRO A 319 2.42 -0.98 23.09
N VAL A 320 2.62 -1.30 21.80
CA VAL A 320 1.92 -0.71 20.67
C VAL A 320 0.75 -1.61 20.28
N ASP A 321 -0.41 -1.01 20.04
CA ASP A 321 -1.61 -1.70 19.55
C ASP A 321 -1.78 -1.57 18.03
N MET A 322 -1.28 -0.49 17.43
CA MET A 322 -1.45 -0.21 16.02
C MET A 322 -0.34 0.67 15.45
N TYR A 323 0.04 0.44 14.19
CA TYR A 323 1.06 1.22 13.48
C TYR A 323 0.45 2.01 12.32
N GLY A 324 0.75 3.31 12.26
CA GLY A 324 0.52 4.16 11.09
C GLY A 324 1.79 4.27 10.25
N VAL A 325 1.70 3.89 8.97
CA VAL A 325 2.87 3.81 8.08
C VAL A 325 2.56 4.50 6.75
N GLY A 326 3.42 5.45 6.35
CA GLY A 326 3.26 6.24 5.12
C GLY A 326 4.37 5.96 4.10
N SER A 327 5.13 6.98 3.73
CA SER A 327 6.17 7.03 2.70
C SER A 327 7.00 5.77 2.43
N SER A 328 7.37 5.00 3.46
CA SER A 328 8.15 3.76 3.25
C SER A 328 7.42 2.72 2.41
N LEU A 329 6.09 2.75 2.38
CA LEU A 329 5.26 1.80 1.65
C LEU A 329 5.11 2.13 0.16
N LEU A 330 5.42 3.36 -0.26
CA LEU A 330 5.25 3.81 -1.65
C LEU A 330 6.52 3.68 -2.49
N LYS A 331 7.64 3.29 -1.89
CA LYS A 331 8.90 3.14 -2.60
C LYS A 331 8.81 2.03 -3.64
N ILE A 332 8.94 2.39 -4.92
CA ILE A 332 9.01 1.40 -6.01
C ILE A 332 10.37 0.72 -5.96
N HIS A 333 10.37 -0.58 -5.71
CA HIS A 333 11.59 -1.40 -5.56
C HIS A 333 11.51 -2.75 -6.28
N ILE A 334 10.37 -3.05 -6.92
CA ILE A 334 10.15 -4.26 -7.72
C ILE A 334 9.89 -3.84 -9.16
N GLY A 335 10.93 -3.92 -9.99
CA GLY A 335 10.80 -3.65 -11.43
C GLY A 335 10.33 -4.88 -12.19
N PHE A 336 9.33 -4.71 -13.06
CA PHE A 336 8.91 -5.72 -14.02
C PHE A 336 9.62 -5.52 -15.36
N THR A 337 9.62 -6.58 -16.16
CA THR A 337 10.07 -6.55 -17.54
C THR A 337 9.19 -7.47 -18.35
N GLY A 338 8.65 -6.94 -19.44
CA GLY A 338 8.11 -7.73 -20.54
C GLY A 338 9.20 -8.11 -21.54
N ASP A 339 9.24 -9.38 -21.96
CA ASP A 339 10.12 -9.81 -23.06
C ASP A 339 9.35 -10.76 -24.00
N LEU A 340 9.53 -10.59 -25.32
CA LEU A 340 9.08 -11.56 -26.32
C LEU A 340 9.94 -12.82 -26.25
N VAL A 341 9.29 -13.98 -26.27
CA VAL A 341 9.96 -15.28 -26.08
C VAL A 341 9.60 -16.35 -27.12
N MET A 342 8.52 -16.15 -27.86
CA MET A 342 8.12 -17.00 -28.98
C MET A 342 7.70 -16.14 -30.17
N LEU A 343 7.96 -16.63 -31.38
CA LEU A 343 7.50 -16.07 -32.65
C LEU A 343 6.87 -17.19 -33.48
N ASN A 344 5.60 -17.05 -33.87
CA ASN A 344 4.85 -18.02 -34.67
C ASN A 344 4.90 -19.46 -34.12
N GLY A 345 4.89 -19.60 -32.79
CA GLY A 345 4.98 -20.89 -32.10
C GLY A 345 6.38 -21.45 -31.94
N GLU A 346 7.41 -20.80 -32.49
CA GLU A 346 8.81 -21.19 -32.35
C GLU A 346 9.53 -20.36 -31.29
N ALA A 347 10.51 -20.96 -30.60
CA ALA A 347 11.27 -20.29 -29.56
C ALA A 347 12.19 -19.21 -30.15
N GLN A 348 11.91 -17.94 -29.85
CA GLN A 348 12.69 -16.81 -30.32
C GLN A 348 12.65 -15.68 -29.30
N ALA A 349 13.80 -15.37 -28.70
CA ALA A 349 13.93 -14.39 -27.64
C ALA A 349 15.26 -13.63 -27.76
N LYS A 350 15.35 -12.45 -27.14
CA LYS A 350 16.64 -11.77 -26.96
C LYS A 350 17.61 -12.66 -26.16
N ALA A 351 18.91 -12.46 -26.35
CA ALA A 351 19.94 -13.20 -25.62
C ALA A 351 19.72 -13.11 -24.09
N GLY A 352 19.82 -14.27 -23.42
CA GLY A 352 19.57 -14.40 -21.97
C GLY A 352 18.09 -14.57 -21.59
N ARG A 353 17.17 -14.51 -22.55
CA ARG A 353 15.75 -14.82 -22.34
C ARG A 353 15.37 -16.13 -23.04
N ARG A 354 14.31 -16.73 -22.53
CA ARG A 354 13.69 -17.95 -23.05
C ARG A 354 12.27 -18.02 -22.52
N TYR A 355 11.43 -18.77 -23.21
CA TYR A 355 10.11 -19.12 -22.70
C TYR A 355 10.23 -19.83 -21.35
N ARG A 356 9.47 -19.37 -20.37
CA ARG A 356 9.39 -19.94 -19.02
C ARG A 356 7.96 -20.34 -18.73
N PRO A 357 7.59 -21.63 -18.81
CA PRO A 357 6.24 -22.04 -18.48
C PRO A 357 5.98 -21.80 -16.99
N ASN A 358 4.79 -21.32 -16.66
CA ASN A 358 4.30 -21.26 -15.29
C ASN A 358 2.94 -22.00 -15.21
N PRO A 359 2.88 -23.19 -14.57
CA PRO A 359 1.66 -23.99 -14.50
C PRO A 359 0.55 -23.36 -13.64
N ARG A 360 0.85 -22.29 -12.88
CA ARG A 360 -0.13 -21.56 -12.07
C ARG A 360 -0.92 -20.53 -12.86
N LEU A 361 -0.49 -20.19 -14.08
CA LEU A 361 -1.18 -19.21 -14.89
C LEU A 361 -2.55 -19.73 -15.32
N GLU A 362 -3.57 -18.91 -15.12
CA GLU A 362 -4.93 -19.20 -15.58
C GLU A 362 -5.23 -18.41 -16.83
N LYS A 363 -5.92 -19.04 -17.79
CA LYS A 363 -6.45 -18.35 -18.97
C LYS A 363 -7.43 -17.26 -18.51
N VAL A 364 -7.28 -16.09 -19.09
CA VAL A 364 -8.17 -14.94 -18.89
C VAL A 364 -9.23 -14.98 -19.99
N GLU A 365 -10.50 -14.92 -19.59
CA GLU A 365 -11.62 -14.80 -20.53
C GLU A 365 -11.82 -13.32 -20.88
N PHE A 366 -12.14 -13.06 -22.15
CA PHE A 366 -12.52 -11.73 -22.63
C PHE A 366 -13.95 -11.37 -22.19
#